data_AF-Q6UB86-F1
#
_entry.id   AF-Q6UB86-F1
#
_cell.length_a   1.000
_cell.length_b   1.000
_cell.length_c   1.000
_cell.angle_alpha   90.00
_cell.angle_beta   90.00
_cell.angle_gamma   90.00
#
_symmetry.space_group_name_H-M   'P 1'
#
loop_
_entity.id
_entity.type
_entity.pdbx_description
1 polymer ?
#
loop_
_entity_poly.entity_id
_entity_poly.type
_entity_poly.pdbx_seq_one_letter_code
_entity_poly.pdbx_strand_id
1 'polypeptide(L)'
;MFYMYNSILLAVDGSENSLRSAKEVLNFIGEQTIVTFLTIVDVDASKSDVLHGKQGKSLTNEREEKLSYITEVFIENNVKYEVKIAHGIPAEKVVEVANSGDYQAVIFRISWFK
;
A
#
# COMPACT_ATOMS: atom_id res chain seq x y z
N MET A 1 25.89 -8.16 13.05
CA MET A 1 24.47 -7.82 13.20
C MET A 1 24.08 -7.05 11.95
N PHE A 2 23.28 -7.62 11.06
CA PHE A 2 22.77 -6.88 9.91
C PHE A 2 21.61 -6.00 10.39
N TYR A 3 21.75 -4.69 10.25
CA TYR A 3 20.66 -3.75 10.57
C TYR A 3 19.65 -3.81 9.43
N MET A 4 18.50 -4.40 9.70
CA MET A 4 17.38 -4.50 8.76
C MET A 4 16.27 -3.56 9.20
N TYR A 5 15.43 -3.14 8.26
CA TYR A 5 14.29 -2.30 8.57
C TYR A 5 13.21 -3.14 9.23
N ASN A 6 12.87 -2.84 10.49
CA ASN A 6 11.78 -3.47 11.24
C ASN A 6 10.40 -2.88 10.89
N SER A 7 10.35 -1.66 10.33
CA SER A 7 9.11 -0.96 9.99
C SER A 7 9.23 -0.30 8.62
N ILE A 8 8.44 -0.78 7.66
CA ILE A 8 8.43 -0.31 6.28
C ILE A 8 7.01 0.12 5.89
N LEU A 9 6.87 1.33 5.36
CA LEU A 9 5.63 1.78 4.70
C LEU A 9 5.70 1.47 3.21
N LEU A 10 4.75 0.71 2.68
CA LEU A 10 4.63 0.42 1.26
C LEU A 10 3.33 1.02 0.71
N ALA A 11 3.42 2.04 -0.14
CA ALA A 11 2.24 2.58 -0.80
C ALA A 11 1.84 1.72 -2.02
N VAL A 12 0.60 1.25 -2.03
CA VAL A 12 0.06 0.35 -3.06
C VAL A 12 -1.28 0.84 -3.59
N ASP A 13 -1.49 0.68 -4.90
CA ASP A 13 -2.76 0.99 -5.59
C ASP A 13 -3.41 -0.24 -6.23
N GLY A 14 -2.79 -1.43 -6.07
CA GLY A 14 -3.24 -2.65 -6.72
C GLY A 14 -2.87 -2.75 -8.20
N SER A 15 -2.04 -1.82 -8.73
CA SER A 15 -1.49 -1.92 -10.07
C SER A 15 -0.32 -2.92 -10.15
N GLU A 16 -0.01 -3.41 -11.35
CA GLU A 16 1.17 -4.26 -11.60
C GLU A 16 2.48 -3.61 -11.11
N ASN A 17 2.56 -2.28 -11.15
CA ASN A 17 3.75 -1.57 -10.69
C ASN A 17 3.85 -1.55 -9.16
N SER A 18 2.73 -1.50 -8.45
CA SER A 18 2.72 -1.68 -6.99
C SER A 18 3.11 -3.11 -6.60
N LEU A 19 2.69 -4.12 -7.38
CA LEU A 19 3.15 -5.51 -7.21
C LEU A 19 4.67 -5.65 -7.39
N ARG A 20 5.26 -4.97 -8.39
CA ARG A 20 6.72 -4.95 -8.53
C ARG A 20 7.41 -4.34 -7.31
N SER A 21 6.85 -3.26 -6.76
CA SER A 21 7.39 -2.62 -5.56
C SER A 21 7.28 -3.54 -4.34
N ALA A 22 6.17 -4.26 -4.21
CA ALA A 22 5.95 -5.27 -3.18
C ALA A 22 6.97 -6.42 -3.24
N LYS A 23 7.31 -6.90 -4.44
CA LYS A 23 8.37 -7.91 -4.62
C LYS A 23 9.75 -7.36 -4.24
N GLU A 24 10.05 -6.11 -4.57
CA GLU A 24 11.33 -5.47 -4.23
C GLU A 24 11.50 -5.31 -2.72
N VAL A 25 10.40 -5.04 -1.99
CA VAL A 25 10.40 -4.94 -0.52
C VAL A 25 10.98 -6.20 0.14
N LEU A 26 10.76 -7.38 -0.45
CA LEU A 26 11.25 -8.67 0.08
C LEU A 26 12.78 -8.70 0.26
N ASN A 27 13.53 -7.92 -0.52
CA ASN A 27 14.99 -7.82 -0.40
C ASN A 27 15.44 -7.10 0.89
N PHE A 28 14.52 -6.43 1.59
CA PHE A 28 14.79 -5.64 2.78
C PHE A 28 14.18 -6.23 4.07
N ILE A 29 13.48 -7.37 3.96
CA ILE A 29 12.73 -8.00 5.06
C ILE A 29 13.63 -8.82 5.96
N GLY A 30 13.51 -8.63 7.27
CA GLY A 30 14.04 -9.50 8.32
C GLY A 30 12.94 -10.10 9.18
N GLU A 31 13.34 -10.94 10.14
CA GLU A 31 12.40 -11.72 10.99
C GLU A 31 11.40 -10.85 11.77
N GLN A 32 11.81 -9.62 12.10
CA GLN A 32 11.01 -8.68 12.87
C GLN A 32 10.39 -7.58 12.01
N THR A 33 10.58 -7.61 10.70
CA THR A 33 10.02 -6.60 9.80
C THR A 33 8.51 -6.74 9.71
N ILE A 34 7.84 -5.60 9.89
CA ILE A 34 6.41 -5.44 9.62
C ILE A 34 6.29 -4.43 8.48
N VAL A 35 5.51 -4.78 7.47
CA VAL A 35 5.23 -3.91 6.34
C VAL A 35 3.79 -3.40 6.40
N THR A 36 3.62 -2.08 6.46
CA THR A 36 2.32 -1.44 6.39
C THR A 36 1.98 -1.13 4.94
N PHE A 37 0.96 -1.78 4.40
CA PHE A 37 0.41 -1.45 3.09
C PHE A 37 -0.50 -0.25 3.20
N LEU A 38 -0.13 0.85 2.55
CA LEU A 38 -0.94 2.05 2.48
C LEU A 38 -1.66 2.12 1.15
N THR A 39 -2.97 1.92 1.19
CA THR A 39 -3.87 2.11 0.04
C THR A 39 -4.60 3.44 0.20
N ILE A 40 -4.59 4.26 -0.85
CA ILE A 40 -5.21 5.59 -0.81
C ILE A 40 -6.41 5.64 -1.74
N VAL A 41 -7.55 6.04 -1.20
CA VAL A 41 -8.78 6.27 -1.93
C VAL A 41 -8.86 7.75 -2.28
N ASP A 42 -8.65 8.06 -3.55
CA ASP A 42 -8.71 9.42 -4.07
C ASP A 42 -10.13 10.00 -3.97
N VAL A 43 -10.22 11.25 -3.56
CA VAL A 43 -11.45 12.03 -3.43
C VAL A 43 -12.17 12.20 -4.76
N ASP A 44 -11.45 12.27 -5.88
CA ASP A 44 -12.06 12.43 -7.20
C ASP A 44 -12.60 11.11 -7.76
N ALA A 45 -11.89 9.99 -7.53
CA ALA A 45 -12.42 8.66 -7.78
C ALA A 45 -13.71 8.42 -6.99
N SER A 46 -13.75 8.90 -5.74
CA SER A 46 -14.93 8.82 -4.88
C SER A 46 -16.14 9.55 -5.46
N LYS A 47 -15.95 10.66 -6.18
CA LYS A 47 -17.04 11.43 -6.82
C LYS A 47 -17.53 10.78 -8.11
N SER A 48 -16.61 10.31 -8.97
CA SER A 48 -16.98 9.59 -10.20
C SER A 48 -17.72 8.29 -9.87
N ASP A 49 -17.33 7.60 -8.80
CA ASP A 49 -17.92 6.33 -8.39
C ASP A 49 -19.37 6.49 -7.90
N VAL A 50 -19.66 7.57 -7.16
CA VAL A 50 -21.04 7.94 -6.76
C VAL A 50 -21.88 8.33 -7.98
N LEU A 51 -21.29 9.06 -8.94
CA LEU A 51 -21.97 9.48 -10.17
C LEU A 51 -22.26 8.31 -11.13
N HIS A 52 -21.40 7.29 -11.16
CA HIS A 52 -21.54 6.11 -12.03
C HIS A 52 -22.30 4.94 -11.39
N GLY A 53 -22.87 5.11 -10.19
CA GLY A 53 -23.76 4.12 -9.56
C GLY A 53 -23.09 2.82 -9.14
N LYS A 54 -21.76 2.75 -9.08
CA LYS A 54 -21.05 1.60 -8.50
C LYS A 54 -21.28 1.63 -6.98
N GLN A 55 -22.13 0.74 -6.48
CA GLN A 55 -22.41 0.64 -5.04
C GLN A 55 -21.12 0.27 -4.27
N GLY A 56 -20.94 0.86 -3.08
CA GLY A 56 -19.73 0.72 -2.27
C GLY A 56 -19.20 -0.71 -2.11
N LYS A 57 -20.07 -1.72 -1.97
CA LYS A 57 -19.67 -3.14 -1.87
C LYS A 57 -18.91 -3.66 -3.09
N SER A 58 -19.30 -3.28 -4.31
CA SER A 58 -18.61 -3.74 -5.53
C SER A 58 -17.21 -3.14 -5.66
N LEU A 59 -17.02 -1.93 -5.15
CA LEU A 59 -15.75 -1.22 -5.15
C LEU A 59 -14.81 -1.76 -4.07
N THR A 60 -15.35 -2.12 -2.90
CA THR A 60 -14.59 -2.81 -1.86
C THR A 60 -14.05 -4.13 -2.38
N ASN A 61 -14.89 -4.94 -3.03
CA ASN A 61 -14.48 -6.23 -3.59
C ASN A 61 -13.40 -6.09 -4.69
N GLU A 62 -13.53 -5.15 -5.63
CA GLU A 62 -12.52 -4.95 -6.69
C GLU A 62 -11.16 -4.49 -6.11
N ARG A 63 -11.19 -3.68 -5.05
CA ARG A 63 -9.97 -3.24 -4.35
C ARG A 63 -9.34 -4.36 -3.53
N GLU A 64 -10.17 -5.17 -2.86
CA GLU A 64 -9.74 -6.36 -2.14
C GLU A 64 -9.10 -7.38 -3.09
N GLU A 65 -9.69 -7.63 -4.27
CA GLU A 65 -9.11 -8.48 -5.31
C GLU A 65 -7.77 -7.94 -5.82
N LYS A 66 -7.65 -6.63 -6.08
CA LYS A 66 -6.38 -6.06 -6.55
C LYS A 66 -5.28 -6.10 -5.47
N LEU A 67 -5.67 -5.94 -4.20
CA LEU A 67 -4.75 -6.07 -3.08
C LEU A 67 -4.41 -7.53 -2.77
N SER A 68 -5.28 -8.49 -3.09
CA SER A 68 -5.06 -9.91 -2.78
C SER A 68 -3.76 -10.42 -3.38
N TYR A 69 -3.51 -10.14 -4.66
CA TYR A 69 -2.27 -10.52 -5.35
C TYR A 69 -1.01 -9.94 -4.70
N ILE A 70 -1.11 -8.77 -4.07
CA ILE A 70 0.02 -8.14 -3.37
C ILE A 70 0.20 -8.79 -1.99
N THR A 71 -0.89 -9.01 -1.27
CA THR A 71 -0.84 -9.69 0.04
C THR A 71 -0.37 -11.14 -0.06
N GLU A 72 -0.72 -11.84 -1.14
CA GLU A 72 -0.28 -13.21 -1.42
C GLU A 72 1.25 -13.30 -1.47
N VAL A 73 1.93 -12.34 -2.10
CA VAL A 73 3.41 -12.28 -2.12
C VAL A 73 3.99 -12.30 -0.69
N PHE A 74 3.34 -11.65 0.26
CA PHE A 74 3.82 -11.56 1.64
C PHE A 74 3.46 -12.80 2.44
N ILE A 75 2.26 -13.37 2.22
CA ILE A 75 1.84 -14.64 2.80
C ILE A 75 2.79 -15.76 2.37
N GLU A 76 3.07 -15.89 1.07
CA GLU A 76 3.95 -16.92 0.51
C GLU A 76 5.38 -16.84 1.02
N ASN A 77 5.85 -15.63 1.36
CA ASN A 77 7.20 -15.39 1.89
C ASN A 77 7.23 -15.26 3.43
N ASN A 78 6.11 -15.56 4.10
CA ASN A 78 5.98 -15.51 5.57
C ASN A 78 6.38 -14.15 6.18
N VAL A 79 6.03 -13.06 5.49
CA VAL A 79 6.32 -11.67 5.89
C VAL A 79 5.12 -11.10 6.64
N LYS A 80 5.37 -10.47 7.79
CA LYS A 80 4.31 -9.79 8.55
C LYS A 80 3.91 -8.50 7.85
N TYR A 81 2.61 -8.31 7.68
CA TYR A 81 2.08 -7.09 7.10
C TYR A 81 0.78 -6.67 7.77
N GLU A 82 0.44 -5.41 7.62
CA GLU A 82 -0.85 -4.83 7.97
C GLU A 82 -1.35 -3.95 6.83
N VAL A 83 -2.66 -3.71 6.77
CA VAL A 83 -3.27 -2.88 5.72
C VAL A 83 -3.88 -1.64 6.35
N LYS A 84 -3.48 -0.46 5.83
CA LYS A 84 -4.01 0.85 6.20
C LYS A 84 -4.64 1.49 4.98
N ILE A 85 -5.88 1.94 5.13
CA ILE A 85 -6.61 2.66 4.09
C ILE A 85 -6.67 4.14 4.49
N ALA A 86 -6.23 5.02 3.60
CA ALA A 86 -6.34 6.47 3.75
C ALA A 86 -7.23 7.05 2.65
N HIS A 87 -7.82 8.21 2.91
CA HIS A 87 -8.63 8.96 1.94
C HIS A 87 -8.00 10.32 1.72
N GLY A 88 -7.87 10.74 0.46
CA GLY A 88 -7.27 12.03 0.13
C GLY A 88 -6.41 11.99 -1.12
N ILE A 89 -5.62 13.05 -1.31
CA ILE A 89 -4.66 13.15 -2.40
C ILE A 89 -3.51 12.18 -2.12
N PRO A 90 -3.18 11.26 -3.04
CA PRO A 90 -2.22 10.20 -2.77
C PRO A 90 -0.84 10.67 -2.31
N ALA A 91 -0.22 11.63 -3.01
CA ALA A 91 1.09 12.16 -2.64
C ALA A 91 1.10 12.73 -1.22
N GLU A 92 0.09 13.53 -0.89
CA GLU A 92 -0.05 14.15 0.43
C GLU A 92 -0.23 13.10 1.53
N LYS A 93 -1.09 12.10 1.29
CA LYS A 93 -1.37 11.05 2.27
C LYS A 93 -0.19 10.11 2.48
N VAL A 94 0.60 9.79 1.46
CA VAL A 94 1.86 9.04 1.65
C VAL A 94 2.80 9.80 2.58
N VAL A 95 3.01 11.10 2.33
CA VAL A 95 3.89 11.95 3.15
C VAL A 95 3.36 12.10 4.57
N GLU A 96 2.07 12.35 4.74
CA GLU A 96 1.42 12.45 6.05
C GLU A 96 1.58 11.17 6.87
N VAL A 97 1.25 10.02 6.28
CA VAL A 97 1.33 8.73 6.98
C VAL A 97 2.77 8.39 7.33
N ALA A 98 3.70 8.57 6.37
CA ALA A 98 5.12 8.36 6.58
C ALA A 98 5.68 9.16 7.76
N ASN A 99 5.32 10.46 7.86
CA ASN A 99 5.79 11.33 8.93
C ASN A 99 5.08 11.12 10.26
N SER A 100 3.86 10.56 10.26
CA SER A 100 3.08 10.31 11.47
C SER A 100 3.43 8.99 12.18
N GLY A 101 4.10 8.07 11.49
CA GLY A 101 4.46 6.76 12.01
C GLY A 101 5.97 6.57 12.13
N ASP A 102 6.38 5.58 12.91
CA ASP A 102 7.78 5.22 13.09
C ASP A 102 8.25 4.27 11.97
N TYR A 103 8.27 4.78 10.74
CA TYR A 103 8.77 4.05 9.58
C TYR A 103 10.25 4.34 9.35
N GLN A 104 11.01 3.28 9.10
CA GLN A 104 12.44 3.40 8.84
C GLN A 104 12.73 3.47 7.33
N ALA A 105 11.79 3.00 6.51
CA ALA A 105 11.81 3.12 5.07
C ALA A 105 10.39 3.34 4.53
N VAL A 106 10.30 4.09 3.43
CA VAL A 106 9.06 4.28 2.67
C VAL A 106 9.34 3.85 1.23
N ILE A 107 8.55 2.92 0.72
CA ILE A 107 8.66 2.39 -0.63
C ILE A 107 7.35 2.71 -1.36
N PHE A 108 7.49 3.34 -2.51
CA PHE A 108 6.38 3.69 -3.38
C PHE A 108 6.90 3.87 -4.80
N ARG A 109 5.99 3.87 -5.77
CA ARG A 109 6.33 4.20 -7.15
C ARG A 109 6.26 5.71 -7.37
N ILE A 110 7.23 6.27 -8.09
CA ILE A 110 7.29 7.71 -8.40
C ILE A 110 6.09 8.27 -9.20
N SER A 111 5.18 7.44 -9.73
CA SER A 111 4.00 7.92 -10.47
C SER A 111 3.04 8.76 -9.63
N TRP A 112 3.13 8.69 -8.31
CA TRP A 112 2.33 9.52 -7.40
C TRP A 112 2.78 10.98 -7.30
N PHE A 113 4.00 11.31 -7.78
CA PHE A 113 4.62 12.63 -7.61
C PHE A 113 4.87 13.32 -8.95
N LYS A 114 4.04 13.06 -9.95
CA LYS A 114 4.09 13.72 -11.27
C LYS A 114 3.08 14.85 -11.37
#